data_AF-A0A7X7NDY6-F1
#
_entry.id   AF-A0A7X7NDY6-F1
#
_cell.length_a   1.000
_cell.length_b   1.000
_cell.length_c   1.000
_cell.angle_alpha   90.00
_cell.angle_beta   90.00
_cell.angle_gamma   90.00
#
_symmetry.space_group_name_H-M   'P 1'
#
loop_
_entity.id
_entity.type
_entity.pdbx_description
1 polymer ?
#
loop_
_entity_poly.entity_id
_entity_poly.type
_entity_poly.pdbx_seq_one_letter_code
_entity_poly.pdbx_strand_id
1 'polypeptide(L)'
;MTESQSLSCFLLNYSFRDFKGYFEISLYSITENREPVKIVIDNFRPLFFVPRSISEDLTRRAVQRKQLPLKAMDGTAVDCLYFRSHTSYLDCLRELRREGTILYESDIHPAERYLMERFVNGGFEARGPFIRENGTILMHNPQIRGTDISPKLKVMSIDIETQASTGRIYSIASHGTGDAVFIEGKGDSGDW
;
A
#
# COMPACT_ATOMS: atom_id res chain seq x y z
N MET A 1 -24.25 -9.84 -12.66
CA MET A 1 -24.05 -8.65 -13.52
C MET A 1 -22.93 -7.84 -12.88
N THR A 2 -21.82 -7.64 -13.57
CA THR A 2 -20.70 -6.82 -13.10
C THR A 2 -21.07 -5.36 -13.34
N GLU A 3 -21.49 -4.66 -12.29
CA GLU A 3 -21.70 -3.23 -12.36
C GLU A 3 -20.33 -2.56 -12.57
N SER A 4 -20.11 -1.95 -13.74
CA SER A 4 -19.00 -1.02 -13.94
C SER A 4 -19.38 0.28 -13.25
N GLN A 5 -19.07 0.40 -11.96
CA GLN A 5 -19.30 1.62 -11.19
C GLN A 5 -17.97 2.23 -10.76
N SER A 6 -18.00 3.54 -10.63
CA SER A 6 -16.95 4.31 -9.97
C SER A 6 -17.28 4.39 -8.49
N LEU A 7 -16.30 4.12 -7.63
CA LEU A 7 -16.41 4.29 -6.19
C LEU A 7 -15.54 5.45 -5.74
N SER A 8 -16.13 6.35 -4.98
CA SER A 8 -15.42 7.38 -4.22
C SER A 8 -14.86 6.76 -2.94
N CYS A 9 -13.54 6.69 -2.82
CA CYS A 9 -12.83 6.01 -1.75
C CYS A 9 -11.86 6.95 -1.02
N PHE A 10 -11.54 6.60 0.22
CA PHE A 10 -10.45 7.20 0.98
C PHE A 10 -9.52 6.10 1.49
N LEU A 11 -8.23 6.21 1.17
CA LEU A 11 -7.19 5.27 1.57
C LEU A 11 -6.96 5.35 3.08
N LEU A 12 -7.12 4.23 3.77
CA LEU A 12 -6.83 4.10 5.21
C LEU A 12 -5.46 3.47 5.45
N ASN A 13 -5.13 2.45 4.66
CA ASN A 13 -3.85 1.75 4.76
C ASN A 13 -3.56 1.05 3.42
N TYR A 14 -2.29 0.71 3.19
CA TYR A 14 -1.90 -0.18 2.13
C TYR A 14 -0.88 -1.19 2.64
N SER A 15 -0.88 -2.37 2.05
CA SER A 15 0.16 -3.37 2.23
C SER A 15 0.64 -3.86 0.88
N PHE A 16 1.76 -4.54 0.88
CA PHE A 16 2.31 -5.16 -0.32
C PHE A 16 2.92 -6.49 0.02
N ARG A 17 3.03 -7.35 -0.99
CA ARG A 17 3.72 -8.63 -0.88
C ARG A 17 4.15 -9.11 -2.26
N ASP A 18 5.10 -10.02 -2.28
CA ASP A 18 5.29 -10.87 -3.45
C ASP A 18 4.30 -12.04 -3.37
N PHE A 19 3.46 -12.19 -4.39
CA PHE A 19 2.47 -13.27 -4.47
C PHE A 19 2.49 -13.91 -5.87
N LYS A 20 2.63 -15.24 -5.93
CA LYS A 20 2.74 -16.00 -7.19
C LYS A 20 3.80 -15.43 -8.16
N GLY A 21 4.87 -14.86 -7.63
CA GLY A 21 5.96 -14.27 -8.40
C GLY A 21 5.64 -12.91 -9.00
N TYR A 22 4.61 -12.21 -8.51
CA TYR A 22 4.28 -10.83 -8.87
C TYR A 22 4.29 -9.94 -7.63
N PHE A 23 4.57 -8.66 -7.84
CA PHE A 23 4.37 -7.64 -6.82
C PHE A 23 2.87 -7.29 -6.71
N GLU A 24 2.29 -7.56 -5.55
CA GLU A 24 0.88 -7.28 -5.26
C GLU A 24 0.79 -6.14 -4.24
N ILE A 25 -0.05 -5.14 -4.53
CA ILE A 25 -0.42 -4.07 -3.60
C ILE A 25 -1.86 -4.32 -3.17
N SER A 26 -2.12 -4.29 -1.86
CA SER A 26 -3.47 -4.28 -1.30
C SER A 26 -3.75 -2.89 -0.72
N LEU A 27 -4.75 -2.20 -1.24
CA LEU A 27 -5.25 -0.94 -0.67
C LEU A 27 -6.48 -1.24 0.18
N TYR A 28 -6.47 -0.73 1.41
CA TYR A 28 -7.59 -0.79 2.34
C TYR A 28 -8.16 0.62 2.45
N SER A 29 -9.41 0.76 2.02
CA SER A 29 -10.05 2.05 1.87
C SER A 29 -11.50 1.97 2.33
N ILE A 30 -12.15 3.12 2.37
CA ILE A 30 -13.55 3.24 2.77
C ILE A 30 -14.29 4.14 1.79
N THR A 31 -15.54 3.81 1.48
CA THR A 31 -16.39 4.70 0.69
C THR A 31 -16.91 5.87 1.53
N GLU A 32 -17.47 6.90 0.89
CA GLU A 32 -18.18 7.98 1.58
C GLU A 32 -19.32 7.46 2.49
N ASN A 33 -19.98 6.38 2.08
CA ASN A 33 -21.04 5.71 2.85
C ASN A 33 -20.50 4.77 3.94
N ARG A 34 -19.19 4.78 4.19
CA ARG A 34 -18.48 3.97 5.19
C ARG A 34 -18.45 2.47 4.91
N GLU A 35 -18.53 2.07 3.63
CA GLU A 35 -18.35 0.68 3.24
C GLU A 35 -16.85 0.37 3.11
N PRO A 36 -16.33 -0.69 3.75
CA PRO A 36 -14.95 -1.12 3.56
C PRO A 36 -14.71 -1.56 2.12
N VAL A 37 -13.60 -1.10 1.53
CA VAL A 37 -13.18 -1.47 0.18
C VAL A 37 -11.75 -1.98 0.23
N LYS A 38 -11.52 -3.20 -0.24
CA LYS A 38 -10.20 -3.75 -0.50
C LYS A 38 -9.94 -3.80 -1.99
N ILE A 39 -8.85 -3.19 -2.42
CA ILE A 39 -8.41 -3.18 -3.81
C ILE A 39 -7.10 -3.95 -3.93
N VAL A 40 -7.04 -4.91 -4.83
CA VAL A 40 -5.83 -5.67 -5.13
C VAL A 40 -5.28 -5.23 -6.48
N ILE A 41 -4.00 -4.84 -6.51
CA ILE A 41 -3.28 -4.47 -7.72
C ILE A 41 -2.10 -5.43 -7.90
N ASP A 42 -2.11 -6.23 -8.96
CA ASP A 42 -1.03 -7.17 -9.31
C ASP A 42 -0.48 -6.96 -10.73
N ASN A 43 -0.97 -5.93 -11.42
CA ASN A 43 -0.49 -5.54 -12.75
C ASN A 43 0.58 -4.43 -12.72
N PHE A 44 0.94 -3.92 -11.54
CA PHE A 44 2.01 -2.95 -11.36
C PHE A 44 3.37 -3.62 -11.19
N ARG A 45 4.38 -3.10 -11.86
CA ARG A 45 5.76 -3.60 -11.78
C ARG A 45 6.62 -2.61 -11.02
N PRO A 46 7.32 -3.03 -9.95
CA PRO A 46 8.36 -2.22 -9.33
C PRO A 46 9.38 -1.74 -10.37
N LEU A 47 9.85 -0.51 -10.21
CA LEU A 47 10.80 0.09 -11.14
C LEU A 47 11.71 1.10 -10.47
N PHE A 48 12.88 1.31 -11.05
CA PHE A 48 13.78 2.44 -10.81
C PHE A 48 14.58 2.73 -12.09
N PHE A 49 15.30 3.85 -12.11
CA PHE A 49 16.07 4.27 -13.27
C PHE A 49 17.57 4.15 -13.05
N VAL A 50 18.27 3.88 -14.15
CA VAL A 50 19.73 3.72 -14.20
C VAL A 50 20.32 4.56 -15.33
N PRO A 51 21.59 5.00 -15.25
CA PRO A 51 22.28 5.58 -16.39
C PRO A 51 22.24 4.65 -17.60
N ARG A 52 21.94 5.17 -18.80
CA ARG A 52 21.87 4.36 -20.02
C ARG A 52 23.17 3.63 -20.34
N SER A 53 24.30 4.15 -19.88
CA SER A 53 25.61 3.54 -20.03
C SER A 53 25.83 2.28 -19.19
N ILE A 54 24.95 1.95 -18.24
CA ILE A 54 25.14 0.77 -17.39
C ILE A 54 25.09 -0.52 -18.23
N SER A 55 26.00 -1.44 -17.95
CA SER A 55 26.04 -2.74 -18.62
C SER A 55 24.73 -3.49 -18.44
N GLU A 56 24.24 -4.10 -19.52
CA GLU A 56 23.04 -4.95 -19.46
C GLU A 56 23.23 -6.13 -18.51
N ASP A 57 24.47 -6.60 -18.34
CA ASP A 57 24.80 -7.73 -17.46
C ASP A 57 24.42 -7.49 -16.01
N LEU A 58 24.63 -6.26 -15.51
CA LEU A 58 24.29 -5.85 -14.16
C LEU A 58 22.77 -5.64 -13.96
N THR A 59 22.01 -5.63 -15.07
CA THR A 59 20.56 -5.38 -15.07
C THR A 59 19.74 -6.61 -15.41
N ARG A 60 20.36 -7.80 -15.56
CA ARG A 60 19.72 -9.07 -15.97
C ARG A 60 18.54 -9.52 -15.08
N ARG A 61 18.44 -9.01 -13.85
CA ARG A 61 17.32 -9.28 -12.92
C ARG A 61 16.05 -8.51 -13.28
N ALA A 62 16.15 -7.43 -14.05
CA ALA A 62 15.00 -6.74 -14.58
C ALA A 62 14.34 -7.61 -15.67
N VAL A 63 13.02 -7.72 -15.62
CA VAL A 63 12.27 -8.44 -16.68
C VAL A 63 12.14 -7.60 -17.94
N GLN A 64 12.39 -6.30 -17.84
CA GLN A 64 12.39 -5.37 -18.96
C GLN A 64 13.27 -4.17 -18.62
N ARG A 65 14.14 -3.80 -19.57
CA ARG A 65 14.82 -2.51 -19.60
C ARG A 65 14.21 -1.69 -20.73
N LYS A 66 13.82 -0.45 -20.45
CA LYS A 66 13.21 0.44 -21.43
C LYS A 66 13.96 1.75 -21.51
N GLN A 67 14.42 2.07 -22.71
CA GLN A 67 14.93 3.39 -23.03
C GLN A 67 13.77 4.39 -23.02
N LEU A 68 13.86 5.43 -22.18
CA LEU A 68 12.86 6.48 -22.07
C LEU A 68 13.43 7.83 -22.54
N PRO A 69 12.59 8.76 -23.03
CA PRO A 69 12.99 10.12 -23.35
C PRO A 69 13.12 10.97 -22.07
N LEU A 70 13.78 10.42 -21.04
CA LEU A 70 14.00 11.06 -19.73
C LEU A 70 15.50 11.26 -19.49
N LYS A 71 15.80 12.27 -18.69
CA LYS A 71 17.15 12.57 -18.21
C LYS A 71 17.12 12.84 -16.71
N ALA A 72 18.18 12.47 -16.02
CA ALA A 72 18.43 12.92 -14.66
C ALA A 72 18.73 14.43 -14.63
N MET A 73 18.76 15.02 -13.44
CA MET A 73 18.91 16.46 -13.25
C MET A 73 20.25 17.02 -13.77
N ASP A 74 21.28 16.18 -13.82
CA ASP A 74 22.61 16.47 -14.39
C ASP A 74 22.65 16.33 -15.93
N GLY A 75 21.53 15.98 -16.57
CA GLY A 75 21.41 15.75 -18.00
C GLY A 75 21.73 14.32 -18.45
N THR A 76 22.11 13.42 -17.54
CA THR A 76 22.40 12.01 -17.84
C THR A 76 21.15 11.31 -18.40
N ALA A 77 21.28 10.69 -19.57
CA ALA A 77 20.19 9.90 -20.15
C ALA A 77 19.98 8.61 -19.34
N VAL A 78 18.73 8.29 -19.04
CA VAL A 78 18.38 7.13 -18.21
C VAL A 78 17.56 6.09 -18.97
N ASP A 79 17.63 4.86 -18.46
CA ASP A 79 16.72 3.77 -18.79
C ASP A 79 15.92 3.38 -17.55
N CYS A 80 14.71 2.85 -17.75
CA CYS A 80 13.87 2.31 -16.69
C CYS A 80 14.00 0.79 -16.63
N LEU A 81 14.26 0.26 -15.44
CA LEU A 81 14.27 -1.17 -15.16
C LEU A 81 12.95 -1.56 -14.50
N TYR A 82 12.23 -2.52 -15.08
CA TYR A 82 11.00 -3.08 -14.52
C TYR A 82 11.26 -4.47 -13.95
N PHE A 83 10.69 -4.73 -12.79
CA PHE A 83 10.85 -5.98 -12.07
C PHE A 83 9.53 -6.72 -11.94
N ARG A 84 9.60 -8.04 -11.84
CA ARG A 84 8.41 -8.87 -11.66
C ARG A 84 7.95 -8.88 -10.20
N SER A 85 8.88 -8.83 -9.26
CA SER A 85 8.65 -8.92 -7.83
C SER A 85 9.46 -7.87 -7.07
N HIS A 86 9.09 -7.61 -5.82
CA HIS A 86 9.84 -6.74 -4.92
C HIS A 86 11.20 -7.35 -4.55
N THR A 87 11.25 -8.68 -4.43
CA THR A 87 12.51 -9.39 -4.16
C THR A 87 13.54 -9.15 -5.27
N SER A 88 13.16 -9.33 -6.56
CA SER A 88 14.11 -9.12 -7.66
C SER A 88 14.50 -7.66 -7.84
N TYR A 89 13.59 -6.74 -7.51
CA TYR A 89 13.87 -5.30 -7.40
C TYR A 89 14.95 -5.03 -6.34
N LEU A 90 14.80 -5.53 -5.12
CA LEU A 90 15.74 -5.29 -4.02
C LEU A 90 17.11 -5.92 -4.28
N ASP A 91 17.15 -7.10 -4.89
CA ASP A 91 18.41 -7.78 -5.19
C ASP A 91 19.22 -7.00 -6.24
N CYS A 92 18.57 -6.55 -7.32
CA CYS A 92 19.21 -5.72 -8.33
C CYS A 92 19.66 -4.37 -7.75
N LEU A 93 18.81 -3.75 -6.91
CA LEU A 93 19.13 -2.52 -6.22
C LEU A 93 20.40 -2.65 -5.37
N ARG A 94 20.52 -3.73 -4.58
CA ARG A 94 21.69 -4.00 -3.73
C ARG A 94 22.93 -4.26 -4.56
N GLU A 95 22.82 -5.03 -5.63
CA GLU A 95 23.90 -5.36 -6.55
C GLU A 95 24.48 -4.08 -7.19
N LEU A 96 23.63 -3.26 -7.80
CA LEU A 96 24.05 -2.01 -8.43
C LEU A 96 24.63 -0.99 -7.44
N ARG A 97 24.09 -0.93 -6.21
CA ARG A 97 24.65 -0.07 -5.15
C ARG A 97 26.05 -0.52 -4.73
N ARG A 98 26.32 -1.84 -4.68
CA ARG A 98 27.67 -2.37 -4.38
C ARG A 98 28.68 -2.01 -5.45
N GLU A 99 28.25 -1.97 -6.72
CA GLU A 99 29.06 -1.51 -7.85
C GLU A 99 29.25 0.01 -7.91
N GLY A 100 28.70 0.78 -6.94
CA GLY A 100 28.80 2.23 -6.93
C GLY A 100 27.98 2.93 -8.02
N THR A 101 27.00 2.24 -8.62
CA THR A 101 26.13 2.82 -9.64
C THR A 101 25.16 3.82 -9.00
N ILE A 102 25.06 5.01 -9.58
CA ILE A 102 24.02 5.99 -9.22
C ILE A 102 22.68 5.46 -9.71
N LEU A 103 21.71 5.35 -8.81
CA LEU A 103 20.36 4.88 -9.10
C LEU A 103 19.36 6.00 -8.83
N TYR A 104 18.48 6.28 -9.78
CA TYR A 104 17.51 7.37 -9.67
C TYR A 104 16.14 6.83 -9.30
N GLU A 105 15.46 7.55 -8.41
CA GLU A 105 14.13 7.22 -7.87
C GLU A 105 14.05 5.80 -7.27
N SER A 106 15.20 5.29 -6.83
CA SER A 106 15.39 3.94 -6.26
C SER A 106 15.10 3.86 -4.76
N ASP A 107 14.84 5.02 -4.15
CA ASP A 107 14.45 5.25 -2.77
C ASP A 107 12.93 5.31 -2.59
N ILE A 108 12.17 5.48 -3.68
CA ILE A 108 10.71 5.50 -3.66
C ILE A 108 10.18 4.07 -3.58
N HIS A 109 9.41 3.77 -2.54
CA HIS A 109 8.83 2.45 -2.38
C HIS A 109 7.84 2.14 -3.54
N PRO A 110 7.85 0.94 -4.14
CA PRO A 110 7.00 0.66 -5.30
C PRO A 110 5.49 0.89 -5.08
N ALA A 111 4.97 0.58 -3.89
CA ALA A 111 3.57 0.87 -3.56
C ALA A 111 3.28 2.38 -3.48
N GLU A 112 4.22 3.16 -2.94
CA GLU A 112 4.10 4.62 -2.88
C GLU A 112 4.19 5.24 -4.27
N ARG A 113 5.09 4.74 -5.13
CA ARG A 113 5.13 5.13 -6.54
C ARG A 113 3.78 4.91 -7.23
N TYR A 114 3.16 3.76 -7.04
CA TYR A 114 1.87 3.45 -7.64
C TYR A 114 0.80 4.49 -7.26
N LEU A 115 0.76 4.90 -5.99
CA LEU A 115 -0.17 5.91 -5.45
C LEU A 115 0.18 7.32 -5.94
N MET A 116 1.45 7.70 -5.86
CA MET A 116 1.99 9.01 -6.26
C MET A 116 1.73 9.30 -7.73
N GLU A 117 2.00 8.36 -8.64
CA GLU A 117 1.77 8.52 -10.08
C GLU A 117 0.29 8.65 -10.45
N ARG A 118 -0.61 8.38 -9.49
CA ARG A 118 -2.07 8.54 -9.63
C ARG A 118 -2.63 9.67 -8.77
N PHE A 119 -1.76 10.48 -8.15
CA PHE A 119 -2.11 11.61 -7.27
C PHE A 119 -2.96 11.21 -6.04
N VAL A 120 -2.84 9.97 -5.57
CA VAL A 120 -3.61 9.50 -4.41
C VAL A 120 -2.95 9.97 -3.11
N ASN A 121 -3.51 11.02 -2.50
CA ASN A 121 -3.06 11.60 -1.22
C ASN A 121 -3.99 11.28 -0.04
N GLY A 122 -4.88 10.30 -0.21
CA GLY A 122 -5.98 9.99 0.70
C GLY A 122 -7.23 9.64 -0.10
N GLY A 123 -7.95 10.66 -0.58
CA GLY A 123 -9.11 10.48 -1.47
C GLY A 123 -8.73 10.01 -2.87
N PHE A 124 -9.52 9.08 -3.43
CA PHE A 124 -9.37 8.60 -4.80
C PHE A 124 -10.69 8.03 -5.35
N GLU A 125 -10.86 8.09 -6.67
CA GLU A 125 -11.90 7.36 -7.41
C GLU A 125 -11.35 6.02 -7.86
N ALA A 126 -12.14 4.94 -7.72
CA ALA A 126 -11.83 3.61 -8.22
C ALA A 126 -12.88 3.15 -9.21
N ARG A 127 -12.47 2.92 -10.46
CA ARG A 127 -13.35 2.50 -11.56
C ARG A 127 -13.01 1.10 -12.02
N GLY A 128 -13.97 0.20 -11.91
CA GLY A 128 -13.82 -1.18 -12.35
C GLY A 128 -14.92 -2.08 -11.82
N PRO A 129 -14.97 -3.34 -12.25
CA PRO A 129 -15.85 -4.32 -11.66
C PRO A 129 -15.50 -4.56 -10.19
N PHE A 130 -16.52 -4.78 -9.36
CA PHE A 130 -16.35 -5.17 -7.97
C PHE A 130 -17.36 -6.24 -7.58
N ILE A 131 -17.06 -6.94 -6.50
CA ILE A 131 -17.98 -7.86 -5.81
C ILE A 131 -18.13 -7.43 -4.35
N ARG A 132 -19.21 -7.86 -3.70
CA ARG A 132 -19.42 -7.69 -2.27
C ARG A 132 -19.26 -9.05 -1.60
N GLU A 133 -18.33 -9.16 -0.65
CA GLU A 133 -18.07 -10.38 0.11
C GLU A 133 -17.92 -10.02 1.59
N ASN A 134 -18.68 -10.68 2.47
CA ASN A 134 -18.62 -10.49 3.92
C ASN A 134 -18.66 -9.00 4.36
N GLY A 135 -19.51 -8.19 3.73
CA GLY A 135 -19.65 -6.76 4.02
C GLY A 135 -18.50 -5.87 3.52
N THR A 136 -17.58 -6.41 2.73
CA THR A 136 -16.46 -5.68 2.10
C THR A 136 -16.63 -5.66 0.59
N ILE A 137 -16.35 -4.52 -0.03
CA ILE A 137 -16.25 -4.40 -1.48
C ILE A 137 -14.85 -4.83 -1.91
N LEU A 138 -14.76 -5.72 -2.90
CA LEU A 138 -13.50 -6.21 -3.46
C LEU A 138 -13.35 -5.78 -4.90
N MET A 139 -12.23 -5.12 -5.23
CA MET A 139 -11.85 -4.77 -6.60
C MET A 139 -10.50 -5.38 -6.95
N HIS A 140 -10.34 -5.83 -8.20
CA HIS A 140 -9.07 -6.32 -8.73
C HIS A 140 -8.65 -5.46 -9.93
N ASN A 141 -7.46 -4.88 -9.84
CA ASN A 141 -6.88 -3.96 -10.82
C ASN A 141 -7.85 -2.88 -11.38
N PRO A 142 -8.64 -2.17 -10.54
CA PRO A 142 -9.41 -1.04 -11.03
C PRO A 142 -8.48 0.08 -11.52
N GLN A 143 -9.01 0.95 -12.38
CA GLN A 143 -8.37 2.24 -12.63
C GLN A 143 -8.61 3.14 -11.42
N ILE A 144 -7.54 3.71 -10.85
CA ILE A 144 -7.68 4.66 -9.73
C ILE A 144 -7.06 6.02 -10.09
N ARG A 145 -7.63 7.08 -9.52
CA ARG A 145 -7.16 8.47 -9.66
C ARG A 145 -7.46 9.24 -8.38
N GLY A 146 -6.48 10.00 -7.89
CA GLY A 146 -6.65 10.88 -6.73
C GLY A 146 -7.76 11.91 -6.91
N THR A 147 -8.43 12.24 -5.80
CA THR A 147 -9.48 13.26 -5.74
C THR A 147 -9.55 13.85 -4.33
N ASP A 148 -10.16 15.02 -4.20
CA ASP A 148 -10.29 15.76 -2.93
C ASP A 148 -11.49 15.26 -2.13
N ILE A 149 -11.41 14.02 -1.66
CA ILE A 149 -12.43 13.40 -0.81
C ILE A 149 -11.87 13.21 0.60
N SER A 150 -12.64 13.56 1.62
CA SER A 150 -12.29 13.36 3.02
C SER A 150 -13.53 12.87 3.80
N PRO A 151 -13.63 11.57 4.11
CA PRO A 151 -14.79 11.01 4.79
C PRO A 151 -14.73 11.27 6.29
N LYS A 152 -15.90 11.25 6.95
CA LYS A 152 -15.96 11.19 8.41
C LYS A 152 -15.64 9.77 8.88
N LEU A 153 -14.50 9.61 9.54
CA LEU A 153 -14.05 8.33 10.09
C LEU A 153 -14.78 8.01 11.41
N LYS A 154 -15.01 6.72 11.65
CA LYS A 154 -15.29 6.22 13.00
C LYS A 154 -13.96 6.08 13.71
N VAL A 155 -13.83 6.68 14.89
CA VAL A 155 -12.61 6.68 15.70
C VAL A 155 -12.90 5.96 17.00
N MET A 156 -11.92 5.18 17.46
CA MET A 156 -11.92 4.54 18.77
C MET A 156 -10.60 4.86 19.44
N SER A 157 -10.66 5.43 20.64
CA SER A 157 -9.51 5.60 21.53
C SER A 157 -9.38 4.34 22.39
N ILE A 158 -8.17 3.81 22.52
CA ILE A 158 -7.87 2.60 23.29
C ILE A 158 -6.77 2.94 24.29
N ASP A 159 -6.97 2.52 25.54
CA ASP A 159 -5.99 2.61 26.61
C ASP A 159 -5.79 1.25 27.28
N ILE A 160 -4.55 0.92 27.67
CA ILE A 160 -4.18 -0.42 28.18
C ILE A 160 -3.37 -0.25 29.45
N GLU A 161 -3.87 -0.84 30.53
CA GLU A 161 -3.20 -0.87 31.83
C GLU A 161 -2.55 -2.23 32.04
N THR A 162 -1.29 -2.23 32.48
CA THR A 162 -0.49 -3.46 32.59
C THR A 162 0.34 -3.50 33.88
N GLN A 163 0.68 -4.71 34.31
CA GLN A 163 1.69 -4.93 35.32
C GLN A 163 3.08 -4.65 34.74
N ALA A 164 3.72 -3.58 35.21
CA ALA A 164 5.01 -3.12 34.67
C ALA A 164 6.11 -4.20 34.59
N SER A 165 6.16 -5.14 35.54
CA SER A 165 7.21 -6.15 35.61
C SER A 165 6.96 -7.39 34.74
N THR A 166 5.70 -7.70 34.40
CA THR A 166 5.34 -8.94 33.70
C THR A 166 4.67 -8.69 32.34
N GLY A 167 4.20 -7.46 32.10
CA GLY A 167 3.37 -7.12 30.94
C GLY A 167 1.95 -7.70 31.02
N ARG A 168 1.54 -8.28 32.16
CA ARG A 168 0.18 -8.80 32.34
C ARG A 168 -0.83 -7.66 32.19
N ILE A 169 -1.82 -7.81 31.33
CA ILE A 169 -2.86 -6.81 31.09
C ILE A 169 -3.87 -6.85 32.25
N TYR A 170 -4.07 -5.71 32.90
CA TYR A 170 -5.10 -5.54 33.93
C TYR A 170 -6.43 -5.10 33.31
N SER A 171 -6.38 -4.14 32.39
CA SER A 171 -7.57 -3.66 31.70
C SER A 171 -7.30 -3.09 30.33
N ILE A 172 -8.34 -3.08 29.51
CA ILE A 172 -8.38 -2.39 28.22
C ILE A 172 -9.62 -1.50 28.24
N ALA A 173 -9.42 -0.19 28.14
CA ALA A 173 -10.50 0.77 28.00
C ALA A 173 -10.68 1.16 26.53
N SER A 174 -11.93 1.30 26.09
CA SER A 174 -12.28 1.81 24.78
C SER A 174 -13.29 2.94 24.89
N HIS A 175 -13.09 4.02 24.14
CA HIS A 175 -14.03 5.13 24.03
C HIS A 175 -14.25 5.51 22.55
N GLY A 176 -15.50 5.75 22.15
CA GLY A 176 -15.83 6.17 20.77
C GLY A 176 -17.14 5.60 20.25
N THR A 177 -17.09 4.56 19.41
CA THR A 177 -18.30 3.90 18.89
C THR A 177 -19.07 3.07 19.93
N GLY A 178 -18.54 3.00 21.14
CA GLY A 178 -19.06 2.33 22.33
C GLY A 178 -18.03 2.45 23.45
N ASP A 179 -18.50 2.67 24.67
CA ASP A 179 -17.63 2.87 25.83
C ASP A 179 -17.62 1.60 26.68
N ALA A 180 -16.43 1.08 26.93
CA ALA A 180 -16.25 -0.16 27.69
C ALA A 180 -14.90 -0.19 28.39
N VAL A 181 -14.86 -0.85 29.54
CA VAL A 181 -13.61 -1.22 30.22
C VAL A 181 -13.63 -2.73 30.44
N PHE A 182 -12.72 -3.43 29.77
CA PHE A 182 -12.54 -4.87 29.94
C PHE A 182 -11.49 -5.08 31.03
N ILE A 183 -11.90 -5.66 32.17
CA ILE A 183 -11.01 -5.91 33.32
C ILE A 183 -10.74 -7.41 33.43
N GLU A 184 -9.48 -7.76 33.65
CA GLU A 184 -9.07 -9.14 33.91
C GLU A 184 -9.52 -9.58 35.32
N GLY A 185 -10.45 -10.54 35.41
CA GLY A 185 -10.95 -11.06 36.68
C GLY A 185 -12.25 -11.85 36.53
N LYS A 186 -12.82 -12.30 37.65
CA LYS A 186 -14.20 -12.82 37.67
C LYS A 186 -15.15 -11.64 37.75
N GLY A 187 -16.00 -11.47 36.73
CA GLY A 187 -17.06 -10.48 36.78
C GLY A 187 -18.13 -10.93 37.77
N ASP A 188 -18.34 -10.14 38.83
CA ASP A 188 -19.59 -10.22 39.56
C ASP A 188 -20.65 -9.52 38.70
N SER A 189 -21.68 -10.26 38.29
CA SER A 189 -22.91 -9.70 37.73
C SER A 189 -23.67 -8.99 38.85
N GLY A 190 -23.11 -7.90 39.36
CA GLY A 190 -23.83 -6.95 40.19
C GLY A 190 -24.68 -6.08 39.28
N ASP A 191 -25.95 -5.93 39.61
CA ASP A 191 -26.86 -5.00 38.95
C ASP A 191 -26.30 -3.58 39.13
N TRP A 192 -25.76 -3.01 38.05
CA TRP A 192 -25.40 -1.59 37.94
C TRP A 192 -26.38 -0.89 37.00
#